data_AF-R7NFR4-F1
#
_entry.id   AF-R7NFR4-F1
#
_cell.length_a   1.000
_cell.length_b   1.000
_cell.length_c   1.000
_cell.angle_alpha   90.00
_cell.angle_beta   90.00
_cell.angle_gamma   90.00
#
_symmetry.space_group_name_H-M   'P 1'
#
loop_
_entity.id
_entity.type
_entity.pdbx_description
1 polymer ?
#
loop_
_entity_poly.entity_id
_entity_poly.type
_entity_poly.pdbx_seq_one_letter_code
_entity_poly.pdbx_strand_id
1 'polypeptide(L)'
;MNLKDKFIEYFVEHNHVEIPSAPLIPENDPTVLFNTAGMQPLIPYLLGEKHPQGNRLCDAQKCVRLTDLDEIGDKTHHTFFEMLGNWSLGDYFKKESIEYSFDFLTNVLNIPKERLAVTVFKGNNDIPRDEVSAEIWKSLGIKEERIAYLGEEDNFWIAGEAGPCGGDTEIFYFRSEDEIPKVFDPKDDRWVEIWNNVFMEFHKDENGKITELSQKNVDTGMGLERVVAVLEGVNDNYKTSIWKEIISSIEKISGKPYEGNEKSMRIIADHIRTSVFISADRAGIKPSNTDQGYILRRLIRRAIRHAKNLGINTLENWMEPIALEVLKKYESYYPEIKENKNMVLEVLKNENIKFNRTLEKGLREFDKLLNHLNGDIIDKDNAFKLYDTYGFPIELTEEMAKEKNLKVDIKGFQEKFQAHQELSRTASKGKFKGGLMGHSEIETKYHTATHLLNAALKTVIGQDVHQKGSNINEERMRFDFSCDHKLTEEEKEKVEQLVNNWIKEDLPVTMETMSKEEAIKSGAEAMFIEKYADIVNVYKIGNVSKEICGGPHVSHTNVLGHFKITKEEASSAGVRRIKAILE
;
A
#
# COMPACT_ATOMS: atom_id res chain seq x y z
N MET A 1 -24.26 -6.28 -17.86
CA MET A 1 -24.99 -5.72 -16.71
C MET A 1 -23.96 -5.03 -15.83
N ASN A 2 -24.16 -3.76 -15.44
CA ASN A 2 -23.23 -3.09 -14.52
C ASN A 2 -23.67 -3.39 -13.08
N LEU A 3 -22.98 -4.31 -12.40
CA LEU A 3 -23.34 -4.73 -11.05
C LEU A 3 -23.20 -3.59 -10.03
N LYS A 4 -22.22 -2.70 -10.20
CA LYS A 4 -22.00 -1.55 -9.32
C LYS A 4 -23.20 -0.61 -9.33
N ASP A 5 -23.63 -0.20 -10.53
CA ASP A 5 -24.78 0.70 -10.68
C ASP A 5 -26.03 0.09 -10.06
N LYS A 6 -26.31 -1.20 -10.31
CA LYS A 6 -27.45 -1.90 -9.69
C LYS A 6 -27.39 -1.92 -8.17
N PHE A 7 -26.21 -2.15 -7.60
CA PHE A 7 -26.02 -2.18 -6.15
C PHE A 7 -26.29 -0.80 -5.55
N ILE A 8 -25.69 0.25 -6.12
CA ILE A 8 -25.87 1.62 -5.66
C ILE A 8 -27.33 2.06 -5.81
N GLU A 9 -27.94 1.85 -6.98
CA GLU A 9 -29.35 2.16 -7.24
C GLU A 9 -30.27 1.50 -6.19
N TYR A 10 -30.07 0.21 -5.94
CA TYR A 10 -30.84 -0.53 -4.95
C TYR A 10 -30.71 0.07 -3.54
N PHE A 11 -29.50 0.37 -3.07
CA PHE A 11 -29.33 0.92 -1.72
C PHE A 11 -29.80 2.37 -1.60
N VAL A 12 -29.68 3.17 -2.66
CA VAL A 12 -30.25 4.52 -2.75
C VAL A 12 -31.78 4.48 -2.66
N GLU A 13 -32.45 3.54 -3.33
CA GLU A 13 -33.89 3.30 -3.17
C GLU A 13 -34.26 2.91 -1.72
N HIS A 14 -33.32 2.32 -0.97
CA HIS A 14 -33.44 2.01 0.45
C HIS A 14 -32.92 3.11 1.40
N ASN A 15 -32.85 4.35 0.90
CA ASN A 15 -32.44 5.57 1.63
C ASN A 15 -30.97 5.59 2.08
N HIS A 16 -30.08 4.86 1.40
CA HIS A 16 -28.65 5.06 1.55
C HIS A 16 -28.17 6.21 0.68
N VAL A 17 -27.08 6.85 1.09
CA VAL A 17 -26.38 7.85 0.29
C VAL A 17 -25.14 7.21 -0.32
N GLU A 18 -24.99 7.33 -1.63
CA GLU A 18 -23.74 6.97 -2.32
C GLU A 18 -22.62 7.91 -1.85
N ILE A 19 -21.53 7.33 -1.37
CA ILE A 19 -20.29 8.05 -1.04
C ILE A 19 -19.19 7.68 -2.04
N PRO A 20 -18.23 8.57 -2.31
CA PRO A 20 -17.11 8.22 -3.18
C PRO A 20 -16.19 7.22 -2.50
N SER A 21 -15.65 6.27 -3.27
CA SER A 21 -14.60 5.39 -2.77
C SER A 21 -13.38 6.20 -2.30
N ALA A 22 -12.93 5.90 -1.08
CA ALA A 22 -11.73 6.45 -0.48
C ALA A 22 -10.46 6.04 -1.28
N PRO A 23 -9.36 6.80 -1.14
CA PRO A 23 -8.05 6.43 -1.69
C PRO A 23 -7.61 5.02 -1.26
N LEU A 24 -6.74 4.38 -2.04
CA LEU A 24 -6.18 3.09 -1.65
C LEU A 24 -5.18 3.22 -0.50
N ILE A 25 -4.45 4.34 -0.47
CA ILE A 25 -3.53 4.67 0.61
C ILE A 25 -4.28 5.51 1.64
N PRO A 26 -4.44 5.04 2.88
CA PRO A 26 -5.07 5.83 3.93
C PRO A 26 -4.30 7.12 4.19
N GLU A 27 -5.00 8.27 4.24
CA GLU A 27 -4.35 9.56 4.48
C GLU A 27 -3.99 9.78 5.95
N ASN A 28 -4.75 9.18 6.88
CA ASN A 28 -4.66 9.47 8.33
C ASN A 28 -4.62 8.19 9.21
N ASP A 29 -4.27 7.04 8.64
CA ASP A 29 -4.17 5.78 9.40
C ASP A 29 -2.76 5.18 9.24
N PRO A 30 -1.88 5.34 10.25
CA PRO A 30 -0.52 4.80 10.20
C PRO A 30 -0.44 3.30 10.49
N THR A 31 -1.55 2.65 10.87
CA THR A 31 -1.56 1.25 11.31
C THR A 31 -1.62 0.26 10.15
N VAL A 32 -1.96 0.75 8.96
CA VAL A 32 -2.19 -0.06 7.75
C VAL A 32 -1.52 0.56 6.53
N LEU A 33 -1.09 -0.29 5.60
CA LEU A 33 -0.46 0.17 4.35
C LEU A 33 -1.49 0.58 3.29
N PHE A 34 -2.63 -0.09 3.25
CA PHE A 34 -3.70 0.10 2.29
C PHE A 34 -5.06 -0.02 2.98
N ASN A 35 -6.10 0.56 2.37
CA ASN A 35 -7.47 0.23 2.71
C ASN A 35 -7.76 -1.22 2.26
N THR A 36 -8.11 -2.08 3.22
CA THR A 36 -8.29 -3.54 3.03
C THR A 36 -9.76 -3.96 2.97
N ALA A 37 -10.66 -3.07 3.41
CA ALA A 37 -12.10 -3.25 3.46
C ALA A 37 -12.84 -1.91 3.30
N GLY A 38 -14.11 -1.99 2.90
CA GLY A 38 -15.00 -0.83 2.74
C GLY A 38 -15.25 -0.03 4.01
N MET A 39 -15.25 -0.69 5.17
CA MET A 39 -15.48 -0.05 6.45
C MET A 39 -14.30 0.76 6.99
N GLN A 40 -13.09 0.55 6.45
CA GLN A 40 -11.85 1.13 6.97
C GLN A 40 -11.83 2.66 6.99
N PRO A 41 -12.27 3.35 5.94
CA PRO A 41 -12.45 4.80 5.97
C PRO A 41 -13.57 5.26 6.92
N LEU A 42 -14.41 4.35 7.41
CA LEU A 42 -15.61 4.64 8.21
C LEU A 42 -15.45 4.36 9.71
N ILE A 43 -14.28 3.88 10.17
CA ILE A 43 -14.01 3.55 11.59
C ILE A 43 -14.46 4.66 12.57
N PRO A 44 -14.14 5.95 12.35
CA PRO A 44 -14.56 6.99 13.30
C PRO A 44 -16.08 7.06 13.47
N TYR A 45 -16.82 6.84 12.39
CA TYR A 45 -18.28 6.89 12.40
C TYR A 45 -18.91 5.64 13.00
N LEU A 46 -18.27 4.48 12.82
CA LEU A 46 -18.66 3.23 13.49
C LEU A 46 -18.50 3.33 15.01
N LEU A 47 -17.51 4.11 15.48
CA LEU A 47 -17.29 4.42 16.90
C LEU A 47 -18.26 5.46 17.49
N GLY A 48 -19.12 6.07 16.66
CA GLY A 48 -20.16 6.99 17.11
C GLY A 48 -20.02 8.43 16.64
N GLU A 49 -18.98 8.76 15.85
CA GLU A 49 -18.94 10.07 15.17
C GLU A 49 -20.04 10.17 14.11
N LYS A 50 -20.55 11.39 13.88
CA LYS A 50 -21.57 11.62 12.85
C LYS A 50 -20.92 11.75 11.48
N HIS A 51 -21.32 10.90 10.54
CA HIS A 51 -20.91 11.04 9.15
C HIS A 51 -21.67 12.21 8.48
N PRO A 52 -20.99 13.08 7.70
CA PRO A 52 -21.60 14.29 7.12
C PRO A 52 -22.73 14.00 6.12
N GLN A 53 -22.77 12.82 5.52
CA GLN A 53 -23.81 12.38 4.58
C GLN A 53 -24.97 11.62 5.24
N GLY A 54 -24.98 11.46 6.57
CA GLY A 54 -26.02 10.75 7.31
C GLY A 54 -25.62 9.34 7.74
N ASN A 55 -26.62 8.53 8.11
CA ASN A 55 -26.40 7.28 8.85
C ASN A 55 -26.51 6.01 7.98
N ARG A 56 -26.85 6.15 6.71
CA ARG A 56 -26.96 5.05 5.75
C ARG A 56 -26.11 5.36 4.54
N LEU A 57 -25.06 4.58 4.31
CA LEU A 57 -24.06 4.87 3.28
C LEU A 57 -23.90 3.65 2.38
N CYS A 58 -23.53 3.86 1.11
CA CYS A 58 -23.13 2.77 0.22
C CYS A 58 -22.07 3.24 -0.76
N ASP A 59 -21.19 2.35 -1.18
CA ASP A 59 -20.18 2.64 -2.21
C ASP A 59 -19.64 1.37 -2.92
N ALA A 60 -18.65 1.60 -3.78
CA ALA A 60 -17.77 0.57 -4.32
C ALA A 60 -16.31 0.86 -3.95
N GLN A 61 -15.91 0.48 -2.74
CA GLN A 61 -14.58 0.74 -2.20
C GLN A 61 -13.49 -0.08 -2.91
N LYS A 62 -12.45 0.62 -3.37
CA LYS A 62 -11.19 0.01 -3.81
C LYS A 62 -10.44 -0.59 -2.61
N CYS A 63 -10.08 -1.86 -2.67
CA CYS A 63 -9.36 -2.54 -1.60
C CYS A 63 -8.08 -3.19 -2.11
N VAL A 64 -7.05 -3.23 -1.27
CA VAL A 64 -5.85 -4.06 -1.47
C VAL A 64 -5.64 -4.95 -0.24
N ARG A 65 -5.57 -6.27 -0.44
CA ARG A 65 -5.25 -7.24 0.61
C ARG A 65 -3.97 -8.00 0.30
N LEU A 66 -3.17 -8.21 1.34
CA LEU A 66 -1.87 -8.89 1.24
C LEU A 66 -1.85 -10.22 2.00
N THR A 67 -2.87 -10.50 2.82
CA THR A 67 -3.04 -11.76 3.55
C THR A 67 -3.13 -12.95 2.59
N ASP A 68 -3.78 -12.74 1.44
CA ASP A 68 -4.12 -13.80 0.48
C ASP A 68 -3.12 -13.84 -0.68
N LEU A 69 -1.97 -13.19 -0.54
CA LEU A 69 -1.00 -13.04 -1.63
C LEU A 69 -0.48 -14.39 -2.17
N ASP A 70 -0.42 -15.39 -1.32
CA ASP A 70 0.00 -16.76 -1.67
C ASP A 70 -1.04 -17.52 -2.50
N GLU A 71 -2.33 -17.17 -2.36
CA GLU A 71 -3.45 -17.79 -3.07
C GLU A 71 -3.65 -17.19 -4.47
N ILE A 72 -3.04 -16.03 -4.75
CA ILE A 72 -3.13 -15.38 -6.06
C ILE A 72 -2.61 -16.33 -7.15
N GLY A 73 -3.46 -16.52 -8.17
CA GLY A 73 -3.27 -17.51 -9.22
C GLY A 73 -4.29 -18.65 -9.17
N ASP A 74 -5.06 -18.76 -8.09
CA ASP A 74 -6.26 -19.58 -8.01
C ASP A 74 -7.43 -18.96 -8.82
N LYS A 75 -8.66 -19.47 -8.63
CA LYS A 75 -9.82 -19.01 -9.39
C LYS A 75 -10.50 -17.76 -8.82
N THR A 76 -10.17 -17.32 -7.60
CA THR A 76 -11.07 -16.47 -6.79
C THR A 76 -10.41 -15.36 -5.98
N HIS A 77 -9.10 -15.44 -5.73
CA HIS A 77 -8.37 -14.47 -4.93
C HIS A 77 -7.72 -13.40 -5.82
N HIS A 78 -7.73 -12.18 -5.30
CA HIS A 78 -7.19 -10.99 -5.96
C HIS A 78 -6.45 -10.12 -4.93
N THR A 79 -5.35 -9.50 -5.34
CA THR A 79 -4.60 -8.59 -4.46
C THR A 79 -5.34 -7.25 -4.36
N PHE A 80 -5.81 -6.73 -5.49
CA PHE A 80 -6.75 -5.61 -5.57
C PHE A 80 -8.13 -6.14 -5.91
N PHE A 81 -9.19 -5.61 -5.31
CA PHE A 81 -10.57 -5.89 -5.69
C PHE A 81 -11.48 -4.72 -5.31
N GLU A 82 -12.68 -4.68 -5.86
CA GLU A 82 -13.71 -3.72 -5.48
C GLU A 82 -14.69 -4.38 -4.51
N MET A 83 -14.86 -3.79 -3.33
CA MET A 83 -15.83 -4.22 -2.33
C MET A 83 -17.05 -3.31 -2.41
N LEU A 84 -18.21 -3.87 -2.77
CA LEU A 84 -19.48 -3.15 -2.70
C LEU A 84 -20.00 -3.24 -1.28
N GLY A 85 -20.20 -2.10 -0.63
CA GLY A 85 -20.59 -2.06 0.77
C GLY A 85 -21.78 -1.14 1.00
N ASN A 86 -22.62 -1.53 1.97
CA ASN A 86 -23.61 -0.67 2.58
C ASN A 86 -23.40 -0.66 4.10
N TRP A 87 -23.55 0.52 4.69
CA TRP A 87 -23.33 0.74 6.12
C TRP A 87 -24.56 1.32 6.79
N SER A 88 -24.87 0.78 7.96
CA SER A 88 -25.80 1.38 8.92
C SER A 88 -25.01 1.90 10.10
N LEU A 89 -25.08 3.21 10.35
CA LEU A 89 -24.43 3.88 11.47
C LEU A 89 -25.48 4.19 12.53
N GLY A 90 -25.78 3.22 13.39
CA GLY A 90 -26.75 3.38 14.48
C GLY A 90 -28.22 3.45 14.05
N ASP A 91 -28.60 2.89 12.89
CA ASP A 91 -29.97 2.99 12.36
C ASP A 91 -30.69 1.63 12.25
N TYR A 92 -30.43 0.82 11.22
CA TYR A 92 -30.91 -0.55 11.11
C TYR A 92 -29.84 -1.58 11.52
N PHE A 93 -30.24 -2.85 11.72
CA PHE A 93 -29.32 -3.90 12.18
C PHE A 93 -29.53 -5.23 11.43
N LYS A 94 -29.44 -6.37 12.14
CA LYS A 94 -29.44 -7.73 11.56
C LYS A 94 -30.59 -8.00 10.60
N LYS A 95 -31.83 -7.69 11.00
CA LYS A 95 -33.02 -8.04 10.23
C LYS A 95 -33.02 -7.39 8.86
N GLU A 96 -32.97 -6.06 8.83
CA GLU A 96 -33.01 -5.29 7.58
C GLU A 96 -31.76 -5.57 6.73
N SER A 97 -30.58 -5.69 7.35
CA SER A 97 -29.34 -6.01 6.63
C SER A 97 -29.44 -7.34 5.86
N ILE A 98 -29.91 -8.39 6.53
CA ILE A 98 -30.07 -9.73 5.94
C ILE A 98 -31.19 -9.72 4.88
N GLU A 99 -32.32 -9.06 5.17
CA GLU A 99 -33.44 -8.92 4.22
C GLU A 99 -32.99 -8.19 2.94
N TYR A 100 -32.24 -7.10 3.06
CA TYR A 100 -31.71 -6.37 1.91
C TYR A 100 -30.73 -7.21 1.08
N SER A 101 -29.85 -7.95 1.76
CA SER A 101 -28.84 -8.77 1.09
C SER A 101 -29.49 -9.93 0.32
N PHE A 102 -30.46 -10.60 0.95
CA PHE A 102 -31.21 -11.67 0.31
C PHE A 102 -32.04 -11.19 -0.87
N ASP A 103 -32.76 -10.07 -0.71
CA ASP A 103 -33.59 -9.48 -1.77
C ASP A 103 -32.74 -9.05 -2.97
N PHE A 104 -31.61 -8.37 -2.72
CA PHE A 104 -30.70 -7.98 -3.78
C PHE A 104 -30.18 -9.18 -4.58
N LEU A 105 -29.72 -10.24 -3.90
CA LEU A 105 -29.23 -11.44 -4.58
C LEU A 105 -30.35 -12.17 -5.34
N THR A 106 -31.52 -12.37 -4.73
CA THR A 106 -32.55 -13.26 -5.28
C THR A 106 -33.52 -12.56 -6.23
N ASN A 107 -33.90 -11.32 -5.95
CA ASN A 107 -34.92 -10.60 -6.73
C ASN A 107 -34.27 -9.61 -7.72
N VAL A 108 -33.23 -8.87 -7.33
CA VAL A 108 -32.56 -7.90 -8.22
C VAL A 108 -31.59 -8.59 -9.18
N LEU A 109 -30.79 -9.51 -8.66
CA LEU A 109 -29.78 -10.26 -9.42
C LEU A 109 -30.29 -11.60 -9.96
N ASN A 110 -31.45 -12.07 -9.51
CA ASN A 110 -32.06 -13.35 -9.94
C ASN A 110 -31.16 -14.56 -9.66
N ILE A 111 -30.36 -14.51 -8.59
CA ILE A 111 -29.55 -15.66 -8.16
C ILE A 111 -30.48 -16.70 -7.52
N PRO A 112 -30.43 -17.97 -7.97
CA PRO A 112 -31.30 -19.00 -7.41
C PRO A 112 -31.01 -19.27 -5.94
N LYS A 113 -32.02 -19.16 -5.07
CA LYS A 113 -31.87 -19.32 -3.63
C LYS A 113 -31.36 -20.70 -3.21
N GLU A 114 -31.62 -21.74 -4.00
CA GLU A 114 -31.14 -23.10 -3.75
C GLU A 114 -29.62 -23.25 -3.88
N ARG A 115 -28.97 -22.29 -4.55
CA ARG A 115 -27.51 -22.19 -4.67
C ARG A 115 -26.89 -21.35 -3.56
N LEU A 116 -27.69 -20.84 -2.62
CA LEU A 116 -27.20 -20.06 -1.48
C LEU A 116 -27.07 -20.93 -0.23
N ALA A 117 -26.01 -20.68 0.52
CA ALA A 117 -25.80 -21.14 1.88
C ALA A 117 -25.26 -19.98 2.72
N VAL A 118 -25.34 -20.07 4.04
CA VAL A 118 -24.87 -19.01 4.92
C VAL A 118 -24.11 -19.56 6.11
N THR A 119 -23.18 -18.76 6.62
CA THR A 119 -22.50 -18.99 7.90
C THR A 119 -23.03 -17.97 8.92
N VAL A 120 -22.99 -18.31 10.20
CA VAL A 120 -23.35 -17.42 11.32
C VAL A 120 -22.43 -17.67 12.51
N PHE A 121 -22.22 -16.65 13.34
CA PHE A 121 -21.34 -16.78 14.51
C PHE A 121 -21.84 -17.83 15.53
N LYS A 122 -20.97 -18.81 15.85
CA LYS A 122 -21.28 -19.89 16.81
C LYS A 122 -21.29 -19.46 18.27
N GLY A 123 -20.85 -18.24 18.56
CA GLY A 123 -20.64 -17.74 19.92
C GLY A 123 -19.27 -18.09 20.47
N ASN A 124 -18.91 -17.43 21.57
CA ASN A 124 -17.71 -17.68 22.36
C ASN A 124 -18.05 -17.56 23.86
N ASN A 125 -17.06 -17.37 24.73
CA ASN A 125 -17.28 -17.22 26.17
C ASN A 125 -17.99 -15.92 26.56
N ASP A 126 -17.87 -14.87 25.74
CA ASP A 126 -18.33 -13.51 26.03
C ASP A 126 -19.58 -13.11 25.24
N ILE A 127 -19.77 -13.73 24.06
CA ILE A 127 -20.79 -13.38 23.07
C ILE A 127 -21.60 -14.65 22.75
N PRO A 128 -22.93 -14.60 22.86
CA PRO A 128 -23.77 -15.75 22.59
C PRO A 128 -23.76 -16.14 21.11
N ARG A 129 -24.18 -17.39 20.84
CA ARG A 129 -24.44 -17.89 19.49
C ARG A 129 -25.47 -17.00 18.77
N ASP A 130 -25.24 -16.70 17.49
CA ASP A 130 -26.11 -15.82 16.72
C ASP A 130 -27.36 -16.53 16.16
N GLU A 131 -28.31 -16.81 17.05
CA GLU A 131 -29.61 -17.36 16.67
C GLU A 131 -30.46 -16.37 15.87
N VAL A 132 -30.26 -15.07 16.10
CA VAL A 132 -31.08 -14.02 15.48
C VAL A 132 -30.89 -14.07 13.98
N SER A 133 -29.64 -14.05 13.51
CA SER A 133 -29.33 -14.14 12.08
C SER A 133 -29.80 -15.46 11.47
N ALA A 134 -29.59 -16.59 12.18
CA ALA A 134 -30.02 -17.90 11.71
C ALA A 134 -31.55 -18.00 11.51
N GLU A 135 -32.36 -17.47 12.44
CA GLU A 135 -33.82 -17.45 12.30
C GLU A 135 -34.28 -16.54 11.16
N ILE A 136 -33.63 -15.38 10.97
CA ILE A 136 -33.95 -14.48 9.84
C ILE A 136 -33.70 -15.20 8.51
N TRP A 137 -32.54 -15.84 8.33
CA TRP A 137 -32.23 -16.61 7.12
C TRP A 137 -33.22 -17.75 6.86
N LYS A 138 -33.62 -18.48 7.91
CA LYS A 138 -34.66 -19.52 7.81
C LYS A 138 -36.00 -18.94 7.35
N SER A 139 -36.39 -17.79 7.88
CA SER A 139 -37.64 -17.11 7.51
C SER A 139 -37.66 -16.67 6.04
N LEU A 140 -36.49 -16.37 5.46
CA LEU A 140 -36.30 -16.03 4.04
C LEU A 140 -36.23 -17.27 3.13
N GLY A 141 -36.19 -18.47 3.71
CA GLY A 141 -36.26 -19.73 2.99
C GLY A 141 -34.91 -20.42 2.75
N ILE A 142 -33.84 -19.98 3.41
CA ILE A 142 -32.60 -20.76 3.52
C ILE A 142 -32.87 -21.95 4.44
N LYS A 143 -32.51 -23.16 4.00
CA LYS A 143 -32.76 -24.39 4.77
C LYS A 143 -31.83 -24.47 5.97
N GLU A 144 -32.25 -25.14 7.03
CA GLU A 144 -31.41 -25.31 8.23
C GLU A 144 -30.08 -26.03 7.89
N GLU A 145 -30.11 -27.03 7.01
CA GLU A 145 -28.90 -27.71 6.55
C GLU A 145 -27.96 -26.84 5.67
N ARG A 146 -28.38 -25.61 5.35
CA ARG A 146 -27.61 -24.58 4.61
C ARG A 146 -27.08 -23.47 5.51
N ILE A 147 -27.28 -23.58 6.84
CA ILE A 147 -26.80 -22.62 7.83
C ILE A 147 -25.73 -23.30 8.68
N ALA A 148 -24.48 -22.85 8.56
CA ALA A 148 -23.36 -23.36 9.34
C ALA A 148 -22.99 -22.37 10.46
N TYR A 149 -22.75 -22.86 11.68
CA TYR A 149 -22.27 -22.02 12.78
C TYR A 149 -20.74 -22.13 12.89
N LEU A 150 -20.00 -21.04 12.66
CA LEU A 150 -18.53 -21.03 12.68
C LEU A 150 -17.91 -20.16 13.78
N GLY A 151 -16.61 -20.36 14.03
CA GLY A 151 -15.91 -19.77 15.16
C GLY A 151 -15.44 -18.34 14.94
N GLU A 152 -14.66 -17.83 15.87
CA GLU A 152 -14.07 -16.48 15.75
C GLU A 152 -13.14 -16.33 14.55
N GLU A 153 -12.49 -17.42 14.12
CA GLU A 153 -11.60 -17.40 12.96
C GLU A 153 -12.35 -17.15 11.64
N ASP A 154 -13.65 -17.45 11.60
CA ASP A 154 -14.46 -17.39 10.38
C ASP A 154 -15.59 -16.36 10.48
N ASN A 155 -16.33 -16.31 11.61
CA ASN A 155 -17.53 -15.47 11.77
C ASN A 155 -17.42 -14.39 12.86
N PHE A 156 -16.23 -13.87 13.12
CA PHE A 156 -16.05 -12.75 14.04
C PHE A 156 -15.09 -11.73 13.45
N TRP A 157 -15.51 -10.47 13.45
CA TRP A 157 -14.77 -9.41 12.81
C TRP A 157 -14.42 -8.28 13.80
N ILE A 158 -13.24 -7.69 13.63
CA ILE A 158 -12.75 -6.56 14.41
C ILE A 158 -11.96 -5.58 13.54
N ALA A 159 -12.19 -4.28 13.75
CA ALA A 159 -11.37 -3.24 13.14
C ALA A 159 -10.03 -3.10 13.90
N GLY A 160 -8.96 -3.63 13.33
CA GLY A 160 -7.61 -3.54 13.90
C GLY A 160 -7.39 -4.48 15.10
N GLU A 161 -6.35 -4.22 15.89
CA GLU A 161 -6.07 -5.01 17.11
C GLU A 161 -7.04 -4.68 18.26
N ALA A 162 -7.55 -3.45 18.29
CA ALA A 162 -8.56 -2.94 19.21
C ALA A 162 -9.51 -2.01 18.44
N GLY A 163 -10.82 -2.14 18.67
CA GLY A 163 -11.81 -1.37 17.92
C GLY A 163 -13.22 -1.97 17.95
N PRO A 164 -14.14 -1.41 17.14
CA PRO A 164 -15.48 -1.97 16.96
C PRO A 164 -15.39 -3.38 16.38
N CYS A 165 -16.20 -4.29 16.93
CA CYS A 165 -16.21 -5.70 16.60
C CYS A 165 -17.60 -6.34 16.76
N GLY A 166 -17.76 -7.53 16.21
CA GLY A 166 -18.98 -8.30 16.31
C GLY A 166 -18.96 -9.59 15.52
N GLY A 167 -19.98 -10.42 15.74
CA GLY A 167 -20.23 -11.57 14.88
C GLY A 167 -20.76 -11.11 13.53
N ASP A 168 -20.58 -11.96 12.53
CA ASP A 168 -21.11 -11.71 11.19
C ASP A 168 -21.90 -12.91 10.66
N THR A 169 -22.46 -12.73 9.47
CA THR A 169 -23.01 -13.79 8.65
C THR A 169 -22.49 -13.64 7.23
N GLU A 170 -21.96 -14.71 6.66
CA GLU A 170 -21.44 -14.70 5.30
C GLU A 170 -22.36 -15.51 4.38
N ILE A 171 -22.47 -15.07 3.13
CA ILE A 171 -23.33 -15.64 2.10
C ILE A 171 -22.45 -16.34 1.07
N PHE A 172 -22.69 -17.64 0.90
CA PHE A 172 -21.97 -18.50 -0.03
C PHE A 172 -22.82 -18.88 -1.23
N TYR A 173 -22.19 -18.97 -2.40
CA TYR A 173 -22.77 -19.45 -3.64
C TYR A 173 -22.13 -20.77 -4.09
N PHE A 174 -22.96 -21.74 -4.48
CA PHE A 174 -22.50 -22.99 -5.09
C PHE A 174 -22.19 -22.81 -6.58
N ARG A 175 -20.89 -22.70 -6.89
CA ARG A 175 -20.38 -22.38 -8.24
C ARG A 175 -20.12 -23.59 -9.15
N SER A 176 -20.55 -24.79 -8.75
CA SER A 176 -20.42 -25.99 -9.57
C SER A 176 -21.73 -26.34 -10.30
N GLU A 177 -21.58 -27.11 -11.38
CA GLU A 177 -22.69 -27.76 -12.10
C GLU A 177 -23.02 -29.14 -11.53
N ASP A 178 -22.29 -29.60 -10.51
CA ASP A 178 -22.61 -30.82 -9.78
C ASP A 178 -23.96 -30.70 -9.04
N GLU A 179 -24.47 -31.83 -8.55
CA GLU A 179 -25.58 -31.82 -7.60
C GLU A 179 -25.18 -31.02 -6.35
N ILE A 180 -26.01 -30.04 -5.96
CA ILE A 180 -25.77 -29.20 -4.80
C ILE A 180 -25.87 -30.09 -3.54
N PRO A 181 -24.78 -30.30 -2.78
CA PRO A 181 -24.78 -31.24 -1.65
C PRO A 181 -25.85 -30.87 -0.65
N LYS A 182 -26.69 -31.76 -0.10
CA LYS A 182 -27.79 -31.33 0.78
C LYS A 182 -27.33 -30.46 1.96
N VAL A 183 -26.26 -30.88 2.64
CA VAL A 183 -25.64 -30.17 3.77
C VAL A 183 -24.56 -29.24 3.24
N PHE A 184 -24.56 -28.00 3.71
CA PHE A 184 -23.48 -27.04 3.44
C PHE A 184 -22.23 -27.39 4.25
N ASP A 185 -21.08 -27.42 3.58
CA ASP A 185 -19.76 -27.54 4.19
C ASP A 185 -18.91 -26.35 3.70
N PRO A 186 -18.53 -25.41 4.57
CA PRO A 186 -17.67 -24.28 4.21
C PRO A 186 -16.30 -24.68 3.67
N LYS A 187 -15.86 -25.93 3.90
CA LYS A 187 -14.58 -26.45 3.40
C LYS A 187 -14.66 -27.03 1.98
N ASP A 188 -15.86 -27.17 1.42
CA ASP A 188 -16.07 -27.59 0.04
C ASP A 188 -15.80 -26.40 -0.89
N ASP A 189 -14.74 -26.51 -1.70
CA ASP A 189 -14.22 -25.46 -2.59
C ASP A 189 -15.17 -25.08 -3.74
N ARG A 190 -16.29 -25.80 -3.89
CA ARG A 190 -17.39 -25.45 -4.79
C ARG A 190 -18.33 -24.41 -4.19
N TRP A 191 -18.21 -24.11 -2.90
CA TRP A 191 -18.83 -22.94 -2.30
C TRP A 191 -17.84 -21.79 -2.32
N VAL A 192 -18.32 -20.62 -2.73
CA VAL A 192 -17.54 -19.39 -2.68
C VAL A 192 -18.35 -18.34 -1.94
N GLU A 193 -17.74 -17.74 -0.94
CA GLU A 193 -18.29 -16.60 -0.23
C GLU A 193 -18.38 -15.39 -1.18
N ILE A 194 -19.56 -14.78 -1.30
CA ILE A 194 -19.81 -13.68 -2.23
C ILE A 194 -20.12 -12.36 -1.54
N TRP A 195 -20.56 -12.39 -0.29
CA TRP A 195 -20.96 -11.23 0.50
C TRP A 195 -20.95 -11.59 1.99
N ASN A 196 -20.58 -10.66 2.86
CA ASN A 196 -20.72 -10.79 4.31
C ASN A 196 -21.42 -9.58 4.94
N ASN A 197 -22.08 -9.82 6.08
CA ASN A 197 -22.77 -8.80 6.88
C ASN A 197 -22.25 -8.87 8.33
N VAL A 198 -21.40 -7.90 8.68
CA VAL A 198 -20.81 -7.74 10.01
C VAL A 198 -21.71 -6.91 10.90
N PHE A 199 -22.00 -7.42 12.08
CA PHE A 199 -22.88 -6.79 13.06
C PHE A 199 -22.07 -6.23 14.23
N MET A 200 -21.54 -5.03 14.06
CA MET A 200 -20.71 -4.38 15.09
C MET A 200 -21.59 -3.87 16.22
N GLU A 201 -21.57 -4.59 17.34
CA GLU A 201 -22.30 -4.22 18.57
C GLU A 201 -21.39 -4.21 19.82
N PHE A 202 -20.11 -4.56 19.64
CA PHE A 202 -19.12 -4.59 20.70
C PHE A 202 -17.86 -3.79 20.35
N HIS A 203 -17.09 -3.45 21.37
CA HIS A 203 -15.76 -2.86 21.29
C HIS A 203 -14.80 -3.76 22.04
N LYS A 204 -13.71 -4.17 21.39
CA LYS A 204 -12.62 -4.93 22.03
C LYS A 204 -11.46 -3.98 22.29
N ASP A 205 -11.04 -3.88 23.55
CA ASP A 205 -9.86 -3.09 23.93
C ASP A 205 -8.54 -3.85 23.70
N GLU A 206 -7.40 -3.16 23.87
CA GLU A 206 -6.06 -3.73 23.71
C GLU A 206 -5.75 -4.91 24.64
N ASN A 207 -6.49 -5.04 25.76
CA ASN A 207 -6.37 -6.17 26.68
C ASN A 207 -7.29 -7.34 26.31
N GLY A 208 -8.02 -7.21 25.20
CA GLY A 208 -8.99 -8.18 24.71
C GLY A 208 -10.34 -8.14 25.43
N LYS A 209 -10.60 -7.16 26.30
CA LYS A 209 -11.88 -7.02 26.99
C LYS A 209 -12.94 -6.51 26.02
N ILE A 210 -14.08 -7.17 26.01
CA ILE A 210 -15.24 -6.83 25.18
C ILE A 210 -16.25 -6.00 25.99
N THR A 211 -16.70 -4.89 25.43
CA THR A 211 -17.76 -4.01 25.98
C THR A 211 -18.78 -3.68 24.89
N GLU A 212 -20.02 -3.33 25.24
CA GLU A 212 -21.01 -2.90 24.24
C GLU A 212 -20.63 -1.55 23.61
N LEU A 213 -20.88 -1.40 22.30
CA LEU A 213 -20.78 -0.10 21.61
C LEU A 213 -21.97 0.80 21.98
N SER A 214 -21.74 2.11 21.95
CA SER A 214 -22.80 3.12 22.13
C SER A 214 -23.89 3.08 21.06
N GLN A 215 -23.54 2.56 19.87
CA GLN A 215 -24.46 2.35 18.75
C GLN A 215 -24.16 1.00 18.09
N LYS A 216 -25.20 0.37 17.54
CA LYS A 216 -25.05 -0.84 16.74
C LYS A 216 -24.90 -0.47 15.28
N ASN A 217 -23.91 -1.04 14.61
CA ASN A 217 -23.63 -0.76 13.21
C ASN A 217 -23.75 -2.01 12.35
N VAL A 218 -24.07 -1.80 11.08
CA VAL A 218 -23.94 -2.82 10.03
C VAL A 218 -22.82 -2.38 9.12
N ASP A 219 -21.92 -3.30 8.85
CA ASP A 219 -20.94 -3.23 7.79
C ASP A 219 -21.15 -4.44 6.87
N THR A 220 -21.08 -4.24 5.56
CA THR A 220 -21.18 -5.35 4.61
C THR A 220 -20.10 -5.24 3.55
N GLY A 221 -19.63 -6.37 3.04
CA GLY A 221 -18.68 -6.42 1.93
C GLY A 221 -19.06 -7.46 0.88
N MET A 222 -19.56 -7.01 -0.28
CA MET A 222 -19.81 -7.87 -1.43
C MET A 222 -18.62 -7.81 -2.39
N GLY A 223 -18.01 -8.95 -2.69
CA GLY A 223 -16.88 -9.02 -3.62
C GLY A 223 -17.34 -8.89 -5.07
N LEU A 224 -17.08 -7.74 -5.71
CA LEU A 224 -17.53 -7.45 -7.07
C LEU A 224 -17.11 -8.55 -8.06
N GLU A 225 -15.84 -8.93 -8.04
CA GLU A 225 -15.27 -9.93 -8.95
C GLU A 225 -15.93 -11.31 -8.81
N ARG A 226 -16.22 -11.72 -7.57
CA ARG A 226 -16.85 -13.01 -7.29
C ARG A 226 -18.30 -13.02 -7.78
N VAL A 227 -19.06 -11.95 -7.52
CA VAL A 227 -20.47 -11.88 -7.95
C VAL A 227 -20.59 -11.72 -9.46
N VAL A 228 -19.69 -10.99 -10.12
CA VAL A 228 -19.67 -10.95 -11.60
C VAL A 228 -19.43 -12.35 -12.18
N ALA A 229 -18.56 -13.16 -11.57
CA ALA A 229 -18.36 -14.55 -11.99
C ALA A 229 -19.64 -15.40 -11.88
N VAL A 230 -20.38 -15.24 -10.78
CA VAL A 230 -21.69 -15.87 -10.59
C VAL A 230 -22.66 -15.46 -11.69
N LEU A 231 -22.79 -14.16 -11.95
CA LEU A 231 -23.75 -13.61 -12.92
C LEU A 231 -23.41 -13.98 -14.37
N GLU A 232 -22.14 -14.16 -14.68
CA GLU A 232 -21.67 -14.60 -16.00
C GLU A 232 -21.61 -16.13 -16.14
N GLY A 233 -21.95 -16.87 -15.09
CA GLY A 233 -22.00 -18.33 -15.12
C GLY A 233 -20.63 -18.98 -15.25
N VAL A 234 -19.57 -18.36 -14.70
CA VAL A 234 -18.21 -18.89 -14.74
C VAL A 234 -17.70 -19.16 -13.33
N ASN A 235 -16.92 -20.25 -13.17
CA ASN A 235 -16.35 -20.64 -11.87
C ASN A 235 -14.91 -20.11 -11.66
N ASP A 236 -14.43 -19.27 -12.57
CA ASP A 236 -13.11 -18.68 -12.60
C ASP A 236 -13.26 -17.18 -12.80
N ASN A 237 -12.94 -16.38 -11.78
CA ASN A 237 -13.10 -14.93 -11.82
C ASN A 237 -12.36 -14.33 -13.01
N TYR A 238 -11.22 -14.89 -13.40
CA TYR A 238 -10.38 -14.38 -14.48
C TYR A 238 -10.95 -14.64 -15.88
N LYS A 239 -12.03 -15.42 -16.00
CA LYS A 239 -12.79 -15.58 -17.25
C LYS A 239 -13.89 -14.53 -17.44
N THR A 240 -14.15 -13.72 -16.42
CA THR A 240 -15.23 -12.73 -16.48
C THR A 240 -14.92 -11.56 -17.40
N SER A 241 -15.94 -10.77 -17.71
CA SER A 241 -15.80 -9.50 -18.42
C SER A 241 -14.88 -8.50 -17.70
N ILE A 242 -14.61 -8.67 -16.39
CA ILE A 242 -13.63 -7.85 -15.67
C ILE A 242 -12.21 -8.08 -16.23
N TRP A 243 -11.87 -9.33 -16.53
CA TRP A 243 -10.50 -9.74 -16.84
C TRP A 243 -10.25 -10.07 -18.31
N LYS A 244 -11.31 -10.33 -19.09
CA LYS A 244 -11.21 -10.82 -20.47
C LYS A 244 -10.20 -10.09 -21.35
N GLU A 245 -10.23 -8.76 -21.37
CA GLU A 245 -9.30 -7.96 -22.20
C GLU A 245 -7.85 -8.00 -21.67
N ILE A 246 -7.68 -8.04 -20.34
CA ILE A 246 -6.37 -8.15 -19.68
C ILE A 246 -5.74 -9.51 -20.01
N ILE A 247 -6.50 -10.60 -19.84
CA ILE A 247 -6.05 -11.96 -20.18
C ILE A 247 -5.76 -12.08 -21.67
N SER A 248 -6.64 -11.58 -22.54
CA SER A 248 -6.41 -11.60 -23.99
C SER A 248 -5.15 -10.83 -24.39
N SER A 249 -4.84 -9.71 -23.72
CA SER A 249 -3.59 -8.97 -23.93
C SER A 249 -2.38 -9.83 -23.57
N ILE A 250 -2.43 -10.56 -22.45
CA ILE A 250 -1.37 -11.48 -22.02
C ILE A 250 -1.20 -12.66 -23.01
N GLU A 251 -2.30 -13.24 -23.50
CA GLU A 251 -2.25 -14.31 -24.51
C GLU A 251 -1.56 -13.83 -25.80
N LYS A 252 -1.91 -12.63 -26.29
CA LYS A 252 -1.29 -12.02 -27.48
C LYS A 252 0.20 -11.78 -27.31
N ILE A 253 0.61 -11.25 -26.15
CA ILE A 253 2.02 -10.94 -25.85
C ILE A 253 2.85 -12.22 -25.68
N SER A 254 2.28 -13.23 -25.01
CA SER A 254 2.97 -14.50 -24.75
C SER A 254 2.94 -15.47 -25.91
N GLY A 255 1.99 -15.33 -26.85
CA GLY A 255 1.71 -16.32 -27.89
C GLY A 255 1.17 -17.64 -27.35
N LYS A 256 0.67 -17.66 -26.10
CA LYS A 256 0.14 -18.85 -25.42
C LYS A 256 -1.33 -18.66 -25.08
N PRO A 257 -2.14 -19.73 -25.06
CA PRO A 257 -3.52 -19.65 -24.59
C PRO A 257 -3.59 -19.60 -23.07
N TYR A 258 -4.70 -19.10 -22.54
CA TYR A 258 -5.00 -19.11 -21.11
C TYR A 258 -5.05 -20.53 -20.53
N GLU A 259 -5.69 -21.45 -21.25
CA GLU A 259 -5.77 -22.87 -20.87
C GLU A 259 -4.37 -23.50 -20.80
N GLY A 260 -4.06 -24.14 -19.67
CA GLY A 260 -2.74 -24.70 -19.36
C GLY A 260 -1.70 -23.67 -18.91
N ASN A 261 -2.02 -22.37 -18.87
CA ASN A 261 -1.14 -21.29 -18.42
C ASN A 261 -1.81 -20.40 -17.35
N GLU A 262 -2.93 -20.86 -16.78
CA GLU A 262 -3.86 -20.07 -15.99
C GLU A 262 -3.16 -19.38 -14.82
N LYS A 263 -2.45 -20.15 -13.99
CA LYS A 263 -1.77 -19.62 -12.79
C LYS A 263 -0.88 -18.42 -13.10
N SER A 264 -0.03 -18.53 -14.14
CA SER A 264 0.88 -17.43 -14.49
C SER A 264 0.15 -16.24 -15.10
N MET A 265 -0.84 -16.47 -15.97
CA MET A 265 -1.61 -15.37 -16.56
C MET A 265 -2.45 -14.63 -15.53
N ARG A 266 -3.04 -15.34 -14.57
CA ARG A 266 -3.79 -14.77 -13.45
C ARG A 266 -2.92 -13.90 -12.56
N ILE A 267 -1.74 -14.39 -12.16
CA ILE A 267 -0.79 -13.62 -11.34
C ILE A 267 -0.33 -12.35 -12.08
N ILE A 268 -0.02 -12.45 -13.38
CA ILE A 268 0.35 -11.28 -14.20
C ILE A 268 -0.81 -10.27 -14.25
N ALA A 269 -2.01 -10.73 -14.57
CA ALA A 269 -3.19 -9.89 -14.66
C ALA A 269 -3.49 -9.17 -13.34
N ASP A 270 -3.55 -9.92 -12.24
CA ASP A 270 -3.84 -9.39 -10.91
C ASP A 270 -2.80 -8.37 -10.44
N HIS A 271 -1.52 -8.73 -10.54
CA HIS A 271 -0.45 -7.88 -10.02
C HIS A 271 -0.24 -6.64 -10.88
N ILE A 272 -0.43 -6.71 -12.20
CA ILE A 272 -0.40 -5.50 -13.04
C ILE A 272 -1.61 -4.62 -12.72
N ARG A 273 -2.83 -5.18 -12.59
CA ARG A 273 -4.01 -4.41 -12.18
C ARG A 273 -3.78 -3.69 -10.85
N THR A 274 -3.31 -4.41 -9.84
CA THR A 274 -3.00 -3.84 -8.52
C THR A 274 -1.93 -2.77 -8.60
N SER A 275 -0.86 -2.99 -9.38
CA SER A 275 0.23 -2.03 -9.55
C SER A 275 -0.23 -0.74 -10.24
N VAL A 276 -1.14 -0.85 -11.22
CA VAL A 276 -1.78 0.31 -11.86
C VAL A 276 -2.52 1.14 -10.82
N PHE A 277 -3.35 0.51 -10.01
CA PHE A 277 -4.14 1.19 -8.99
C PHE A 277 -3.28 1.85 -7.90
N ILE A 278 -2.26 1.16 -7.37
CA ILE A 278 -1.34 1.73 -6.37
C ILE A 278 -0.56 2.92 -6.97
N SER A 279 -0.10 2.80 -8.21
CA SER A 279 0.70 3.85 -8.87
C SER A 279 -0.13 5.04 -9.33
N ALA A 280 -1.43 4.83 -9.58
CA ALA A 280 -2.37 5.89 -9.97
C ALA A 280 -2.92 6.65 -8.76
N ASP A 281 -2.82 6.11 -7.55
CA ASP A 281 -3.29 6.77 -6.34
C ASP A 281 -2.60 8.13 -6.14
N ARG A 282 -3.34 9.09 -5.58
CA ARG A 282 -2.87 10.47 -5.36
C ARG A 282 -1.70 10.55 -4.38
N ALA A 283 -1.49 9.53 -3.53
CA ALA A 283 -0.31 9.41 -2.70
C ALA A 283 1.00 9.29 -3.51
N GLY A 284 0.93 9.00 -4.82
CA GLY A 284 2.10 9.02 -5.71
C GLY A 284 3.14 7.95 -5.38
N ILE A 285 2.67 6.77 -4.95
CA ILE A 285 3.53 5.67 -4.50
C ILE A 285 4.43 5.19 -5.64
N LYS A 286 5.72 5.06 -5.35
CA LYS A 286 6.73 4.54 -6.27
C LYS A 286 7.45 3.31 -5.68
N PRO A 287 7.97 2.39 -6.51
CA PRO A 287 8.70 1.21 -6.04
C PRO A 287 9.88 1.55 -5.11
N SER A 288 9.82 1.10 -3.86
CA SER A 288 10.80 1.41 -2.79
C SER A 288 11.23 0.13 -2.04
N ASN A 289 12.04 0.29 -0.99
CA ASN A 289 12.46 -0.83 -0.13
C ASN A 289 11.60 -0.96 1.14
N THR A 290 10.61 -0.07 1.35
CA THR A 290 9.78 -0.04 2.57
C THR A 290 8.30 0.18 2.23
N ASP A 291 7.43 -0.23 3.14
CA ASP A 291 6.00 0.12 3.17
C ASP A 291 5.27 -0.16 1.84
N GLN A 292 4.35 0.71 1.42
CA GLN A 292 3.58 0.56 0.17
C GLN A 292 4.47 0.46 -1.07
N GLY A 293 5.59 1.19 -1.08
CA GLY A 293 6.55 1.15 -2.18
C GLY A 293 7.24 -0.21 -2.32
N TYR A 294 7.50 -0.91 -1.21
CA TYR A 294 8.00 -2.28 -1.23
C TYR A 294 6.95 -3.25 -1.77
N ILE A 295 5.68 -3.11 -1.39
CA ILE A 295 4.59 -3.94 -1.91
C ILE A 295 4.42 -3.76 -3.42
N LEU A 296 4.35 -2.51 -3.89
CA LEU A 296 4.28 -2.21 -5.32
C LEU A 296 5.45 -2.85 -6.09
N ARG A 297 6.66 -2.72 -5.56
CA ARG A 297 7.84 -3.38 -6.13
C ARG A 297 7.69 -4.90 -6.18
N ARG A 298 7.25 -5.53 -5.09
CA ARG A 298 7.09 -6.99 -4.98
C ARG A 298 6.12 -7.51 -6.04
N LEU A 299 4.96 -6.86 -6.20
CA LEU A 299 3.93 -7.24 -7.16
C LEU A 299 4.46 -7.16 -8.61
N ILE A 300 5.09 -6.03 -8.98
CA ILE A 300 5.67 -5.86 -10.32
C ILE A 300 6.72 -6.95 -10.60
N ARG A 301 7.62 -7.22 -9.64
CA ARG A 301 8.68 -8.22 -9.81
C ARG A 301 8.15 -9.64 -9.94
N ARG A 302 7.10 -9.98 -9.19
CA ARG A 302 6.42 -11.28 -9.30
C ARG A 302 5.73 -11.42 -10.66
N ALA A 303 5.09 -10.36 -11.17
CA ALA A 303 4.55 -10.36 -12.53
C ALA A 303 5.65 -10.57 -13.59
N ILE A 304 6.81 -9.92 -13.47
CA ILE A 304 7.95 -10.10 -14.39
C ILE A 304 8.46 -11.56 -14.37
N ARG A 305 8.52 -12.21 -13.20
CA ARG A 305 8.90 -13.63 -13.08
C ARG A 305 7.93 -14.52 -13.87
N HIS A 306 6.63 -14.36 -13.67
CA HIS A 306 5.63 -15.15 -14.41
C HIS A 306 5.63 -14.85 -15.91
N ALA A 307 5.92 -13.61 -16.31
CA ALA A 307 6.09 -13.27 -17.72
C ALA A 307 7.27 -14.05 -18.35
N LYS A 308 8.41 -14.15 -17.65
CA LYS A 308 9.53 -15.02 -18.09
C LYS A 308 9.10 -16.49 -18.20
N ASN A 309 8.33 -17.01 -17.24
CA ASN A 309 7.82 -18.40 -17.30
C ASN A 309 6.92 -18.64 -18.52
N LEU A 310 6.15 -17.63 -18.93
CA LEU A 310 5.35 -17.68 -20.15
C LEU A 310 6.18 -17.52 -21.42
N GLY A 311 7.46 -17.16 -21.34
CA GLY A 311 8.32 -16.92 -22.49
C GLY A 311 8.18 -15.50 -23.08
N ILE A 312 7.58 -14.57 -22.34
CA ILE A 312 7.47 -13.17 -22.74
C ILE A 312 8.87 -12.53 -22.74
N ASN A 313 9.17 -11.76 -23.79
CA ASN A 313 10.40 -10.96 -23.83
C ASN A 313 10.32 -9.77 -22.87
N THR A 314 10.76 -9.98 -21.63
CA THR A 314 10.68 -8.96 -20.58
C THR A 314 11.61 -7.75 -20.79
N LEU A 315 12.50 -7.78 -21.79
CA LEU A 315 13.31 -6.62 -22.17
C LEU A 315 12.53 -5.58 -22.99
N GLU A 316 11.40 -5.99 -23.57
CA GLU A 316 10.48 -5.11 -24.28
C GLU A 316 9.44 -4.51 -23.33
N ASN A 317 8.61 -3.60 -23.85
CA ASN A 317 7.59 -2.91 -23.08
C ASN A 317 6.28 -3.73 -22.97
N TRP A 318 6.41 -4.95 -22.46
CA TRP A 318 5.31 -5.94 -22.43
C TRP A 318 4.20 -5.61 -21.42
N MET A 319 4.48 -4.83 -20.37
CA MET A 319 3.46 -4.45 -19.38
C MET A 319 2.55 -3.32 -19.86
N GLU A 320 3.02 -2.45 -20.76
CA GLU A 320 2.25 -1.28 -21.20
C GLU A 320 0.91 -1.67 -21.85
N PRO A 321 0.83 -2.61 -22.81
CA PRO A 321 -0.46 -3.00 -23.38
C PRO A 321 -1.43 -3.57 -22.34
N ILE A 322 -0.93 -4.29 -21.32
CA ILE A 322 -1.76 -4.85 -20.25
C ILE A 322 -2.26 -3.73 -19.33
N ALA A 323 -1.38 -2.82 -18.92
CA ALA A 323 -1.73 -1.67 -18.10
C ALA A 323 -2.73 -0.74 -18.81
N LEU A 324 -2.62 -0.56 -20.12
CA LEU A 324 -3.57 0.22 -20.91
C LEU A 324 -4.98 -0.37 -20.90
N GLU A 325 -5.14 -1.70 -20.91
CA GLU A 325 -6.46 -2.33 -20.77
C GLU A 325 -7.06 -2.07 -19.37
N VAL A 326 -6.25 -2.09 -18.32
CA VAL A 326 -6.69 -1.71 -16.97
C VAL A 326 -7.11 -0.23 -16.93
N LEU A 327 -6.23 0.67 -17.36
CA LEU A 327 -6.49 2.12 -17.35
C LEU A 327 -7.77 2.47 -18.12
N LYS A 328 -7.94 1.94 -19.34
CA LYS A 328 -9.12 2.17 -20.18
C LYS A 328 -10.41 1.68 -19.51
N LYS A 329 -10.35 0.58 -18.77
CA LYS A 329 -11.53 0.02 -18.10
C LYS A 329 -12.00 0.89 -16.93
N TYR A 330 -11.06 1.52 -16.23
CA TYR A 330 -11.30 2.17 -14.95
C TYR A 330 -11.29 3.70 -15.00
N GLU A 331 -10.79 4.33 -16.07
CA GLU A 331 -10.69 5.80 -16.20
C GLU A 331 -12.03 6.55 -16.15
N SER A 332 -13.15 5.87 -16.41
CA SER A 332 -14.50 6.46 -16.28
C SER A 332 -15.02 6.47 -14.84
N TYR A 333 -14.49 5.61 -13.98
CA TYR A 333 -14.93 5.46 -12.59
C TYR A 333 -14.03 6.19 -11.60
N TYR A 334 -12.73 6.28 -11.91
CA TYR A 334 -11.71 6.79 -11.00
C TYR A 334 -10.87 7.87 -11.70
N PRO A 335 -11.07 9.16 -11.39
CA PRO A 335 -10.37 10.27 -12.06
C PRO A 335 -8.85 10.14 -12.01
N GLU A 336 -8.30 9.66 -10.89
CA GLU A 336 -6.87 9.49 -10.68
C GLU A 336 -6.24 8.48 -11.66
N ILE A 337 -6.99 7.49 -12.13
CA ILE A 337 -6.55 6.53 -13.16
C ILE A 337 -6.28 7.26 -14.48
N LYS A 338 -7.14 8.22 -14.83
CA LYS A 338 -6.99 9.04 -16.03
C LYS A 338 -5.87 10.06 -15.87
N GLU A 339 -5.84 10.76 -14.74
CA GLU A 339 -4.89 11.84 -14.44
C GLU A 339 -3.45 11.31 -14.36
N ASN A 340 -3.24 10.17 -13.72
CA ASN A 340 -1.92 9.61 -13.44
C ASN A 340 -1.46 8.55 -14.45
N LYS A 341 -2.16 8.38 -15.57
CA LYS A 341 -1.85 7.41 -16.63
C LYS A 341 -0.36 7.36 -17.01
N ASN A 342 0.26 8.50 -17.29
CA ASN A 342 1.65 8.55 -17.74
C ASN A 342 2.61 8.11 -16.62
N MET A 343 2.31 8.50 -15.38
CA MET A 343 3.09 8.12 -14.20
C MET A 343 3.05 6.60 -13.98
N VAL A 344 1.87 5.99 -14.09
CA VAL A 344 1.68 4.54 -14.00
C VAL A 344 2.57 3.80 -15.01
N LEU A 345 2.51 4.20 -16.28
CA LEU A 345 3.30 3.58 -17.34
C LEU A 345 4.81 3.74 -17.09
N GLU A 346 5.23 4.91 -16.62
CA GLU A 346 6.62 5.16 -16.26
C GLU A 346 7.09 4.28 -15.10
N VAL A 347 6.29 4.14 -14.05
CA VAL A 347 6.59 3.30 -12.88
C VAL A 347 6.80 1.84 -13.30
N LEU A 348 5.88 1.28 -14.07
CA LEU A 348 5.97 -0.11 -14.55
C LEU A 348 7.20 -0.30 -15.43
N LYS A 349 7.45 0.61 -16.38
CA LYS A 349 8.60 0.56 -17.28
C LYS A 349 9.92 0.63 -16.52
N ASN A 350 10.05 1.56 -15.58
CA ASN A 350 11.28 1.78 -14.83
C ASN A 350 11.61 0.58 -13.94
N GLU A 351 10.63 0.00 -13.25
CA GLU A 351 10.86 -1.20 -12.44
C GLU A 351 11.14 -2.43 -13.29
N ASN A 352 10.51 -2.57 -14.48
CA ASN A 352 10.86 -3.62 -15.45
C ASN A 352 12.34 -3.58 -15.83
N ILE A 353 12.81 -2.41 -16.27
CA ILE A 353 14.21 -2.23 -16.70
C ILE A 353 15.15 -2.52 -15.54
N LYS A 354 14.82 -2.01 -14.35
CA LYS A 354 15.66 -2.18 -13.16
C LYS A 354 15.76 -3.64 -12.75
N PHE A 355 14.64 -4.36 -12.71
CA PHE A 355 14.61 -5.74 -12.23
C PHE A 355 15.16 -6.75 -13.23
N ASN A 356 14.97 -6.54 -14.54
CA ASN A 356 15.55 -7.44 -15.55
C ASN A 356 17.08 -7.53 -15.47
N ARG A 357 17.77 -6.46 -15.03
CA ARG A 357 19.23 -6.45 -14.81
C ARG A 357 19.67 -7.45 -13.73
N THR A 358 18.83 -7.71 -12.73
CA THR A 358 19.14 -8.62 -11.62
C THR A 358 18.51 -10.01 -11.80
N LEU A 359 17.36 -10.09 -12.47
CA LEU A 359 16.56 -11.29 -12.59
C LEU A 359 17.30 -12.46 -13.25
N GLU A 360 17.93 -12.26 -14.41
CA GLU A 360 18.59 -13.37 -15.12
C GLU A 360 19.75 -13.97 -14.33
N LYS A 361 20.51 -13.11 -13.63
CA LYS A 361 21.60 -13.55 -12.76
C LYS A 361 21.03 -14.31 -11.56
N GLY A 362 19.98 -13.77 -10.93
CA GLY A 362 19.32 -14.40 -9.78
C GLY A 362 18.74 -15.78 -10.09
N LEU A 363 18.01 -15.93 -11.20
CA LEU A 363 17.44 -17.22 -11.63
C LEU A 363 18.52 -18.28 -11.88
N ARG A 364 19.58 -17.92 -12.60
CA ARG A 364 20.70 -18.83 -12.87
C ARG A 364 21.39 -19.29 -11.58
N GLU A 365 21.56 -18.40 -10.62
CA GLU A 365 22.22 -18.72 -9.36
C GLU A 365 21.30 -19.53 -8.43
N PHE A 366 19.99 -19.28 -8.45
CA PHE A 366 19.00 -20.11 -7.78
C PHE A 366 19.02 -21.55 -8.32
N ASP A 367 19.00 -21.74 -9.64
CA ASP A 367 19.07 -23.09 -10.24
C ASP A 367 20.37 -23.82 -9.90
N LYS A 368 21.51 -23.12 -9.89
CA LYS A 368 22.79 -23.69 -9.45
C LYS A 368 22.76 -24.12 -7.99
N LEU A 369 22.18 -23.30 -7.12
CA LEU A 369 22.03 -23.59 -5.70
C LEU A 369 21.21 -24.87 -5.50
N LEU A 370 20.12 -25.04 -6.24
CA LEU A 370 19.29 -26.25 -6.17
C LEU A 370 20.04 -27.52 -6.55
N ASN A 371 20.91 -27.46 -7.56
CA ASN A 371 21.71 -28.64 -7.98
C ASN A 371 22.71 -29.10 -6.92
N HIS A 372 23.04 -28.25 -5.95
CA HIS A 372 23.99 -28.52 -4.87
C HIS A 372 23.32 -28.56 -3.49
N LEU A 373 21.98 -28.47 -3.44
CA LEU A 373 21.23 -28.46 -2.20
C LEU A 373 21.17 -29.88 -1.64
N ASN A 374 21.61 -30.04 -0.39
CA ASN A 374 21.42 -31.27 0.37
C ASN A 374 20.23 -31.10 1.31
N GLY A 375 19.13 -31.80 1.03
CA GLY A 375 17.88 -31.72 1.80
C GLY A 375 16.82 -30.82 1.16
N ASP A 376 15.83 -30.42 1.95
CA ASP A 376 14.64 -29.68 1.52
C ASP A 376 14.63 -28.20 1.96
N ILE A 377 15.71 -27.71 2.57
CA ILE A 377 15.81 -26.36 3.13
C ILE A 377 16.94 -25.57 2.47
N ILE A 378 16.61 -24.45 1.85
CA ILE A 378 17.57 -23.39 1.48
C ILE A 378 17.95 -22.65 2.76
N ASP A 379 19.18 -22.85 3.22
CA ASP A 379 19.69 -22.22 4.43
C ASP A 379 19.81 -20.68 4.32
N LYS A 380 19.96 -20.03 5.47
CA LYS A 380 20.12 -18.58 5.56
C LYS A 380 21.30 -18.02 4.80
N ASP A 381 22.39 -18.77 4.62
CA ASP A 381 23.60 -18.27 3.97
C ASP A 381 23.38 -18.17 2.47
N ASN A 382 22.79 -19.21 1.91
CA ASN A 382 22.40 -19.34 0.52
C ASN A 382 21.28 -18.35 0.16
N ALA A 383 20.22 -18.25 0.97
CA ALA A 383 19.16 -17.26 0.80
C ALA A 383 19.70 -15.82 0.88
N PHE A 384 20.55 -15.53 1.87
CA PHE A 384 21.15 -14.21 2.01
C PHE A 384 22.10 -13.86 0.86
N LYS A 385 22.84 -14.84 0.33
CA LYS A 385 23.71 -14.64 -0.84
C LYS A 385 22.92 -14.29 -2.09
N LEU A 386 21.79 -14.96 -2.34
CA LEU A 386 20.87 -14.62 -3.44
C LEU A 386 20.43 -13.15 -3.36
N TYR A 387 20.05 -12.71 -2.16
CA TYR A 387 19.65 -11.34 -1.89
C TYR A 387 20.79 -10.33 -2.03
N ASP A 388 21.84 -10.46 -1.21
CA ASP A 388 22.90 -9.45 -1.05
C ASP A 388 23.83 -9.39 -2.26
N THR A 389 24.27 -10.55 -2.78
CA THR A 389 25.26 -10.61 -3.86
C THR A 389 24.64 -10.48 -5.25
N TYR A 390 23.44 -11.02 -5.43
CA TYR A 390 22.80 -11.11 -6.75
C TYR A 390 21.58 -10.19 -6.90
N GLY A 391 21.16 -9.51 -5.84
CA GLY A 391 20.00 -8.63 -5.84
C GLY A 391 18.69 -9.38 -6.04
N PHE A 392 18.68 -10.70 -5.80
CA PHE A 392 17.53 -11.56 -6.01
C PHE A 392 16.60 -11.52 -4.78
N PRO A 393 15.37 -11.03 -4.91
CA PRO A 393 14.49 -10.82 -3.77
C PRO A 393 14.21 -12.12 -3.00
N ILE A 394 14.14 -12.03 -1.66
CA ILE A 394 13.89 -13.19 -0.80
C ILE A 394 12.49 -13.77 -1.06
N GLU A 395 11.53 -12.92 -1.41
CA GLU A 395 10.15 -13.31 -1.67
C GLU A 395 10.04 -14.19 -2.92
N LEU A 396 10.86 -13.91 -3.95
CA LEU A 396 10.92 -14.77 -5.13
C LEU A 396 11.68 -16.07 -4.87
N THR A 397 12.66 -16.04 -3.97
CA THR A 397 13.38 -17.25 -3.52
C THR A 397 12.42 -18.19 -2.79
N GLU A 398 11.61 -17.66 -1.87
CA GLU A 398 10.57 -18.39 -1.15
C GLU A 398 9.51 -18.96 -2.09
N GLU A 399 8.99 -18.15 -3.00
CA GLU A 399 7.98 -18.57 -3.96
C GLU A 399 8.49 -19.72 -4.86
N MET A 400 9.70 -19.59 -5.41
CA MET A 400 10.31 -20.61 -6.26
C MET A 400 10.68 -21.88 -5.47
N ALA A 401 11.05 -21.76 -4.20
CA ALA A 401 11.27 -22.90 -3.32
C ALA A 401 9.96 -23.65 -3.08
N LYS A 402 8.87 -22.94 -2.75
CA LYS A 402 7.53 -23.52 -2.53
C LYS A 402 7.05 -24.30 -3.75
N GLU A 403 7.25 -23.77 -4.97
CA GLU A 403 6.91 -24.46 -6.23
C GLU A 403 7.65 -25.80 -6.44
N LYS A 404 8.79 -25.98 -5.76
CA LYS A 404 9.60 -27.21 -5.80
C LYS A 404 9.48 -28.05 -4.53
N ASN A 405 8.51 -27.75 -3.66
CA ASN A 405 8.34 -28.38 -2.34
C ASN A 405 9.57 -28.22 -1.43
N LEU A 406 10.28 -27.10 -1.55
CA LEU A 406 11.41 -26.72 -0.72
C LEU A 406 11.00 -25.61 0.26
N LYS A 407 11.73 -25.49 1.37
CA LYS A 407 11.59 -24.44 2.38
C LYS A 407 12.78 -23.50 2.32
N VAL A 408 12.58 -22.28 2.80
CA VAL A 408 13.65 -21.29 2.99
C VAL A 408 13.75 -20.96 4.47
N ASP A 409 14.96 -20.89 5.02
CA ASP A 409 15.19 -20.40 6.38
C ASP A 409 15.00 -18.88 6.44
N ILE A 410 13.74 -18.42 6.41
CA ILE A 410 13.37 -17.00 6.44
C ILE A 410 13.81 -16.35 7.76
N LYS A 411 13.68 -17.06 8.88
CA LYS A 411 14.09 -16.54 10.18
C LYS A 411 15.60 -16.30 10.22
N GLY A 412 16.40 -17.27 9.81
CA GLY A 412 17.84 -17.12 9.72
C GLY A 412 18.27 -16.07 8.69
N PHE A 413 17.53 -15.94 7.58
CA PHE A 413 17.74 -14.86 6.61
C PHE A 413 17.52 -13.49 7.26
N GLN A 414 16.43 -13.29 8.02
CA GLN A 414 16.12 -12.04 8.71
C GLN A 414 17.18 -11.69 9.77
N GLU A 415 17.64 -12.66 10.56
CA GLU A 415 18.74 -12.48 11.50
C GLU A 415 20.01 -12.00 10.77
N LYS A 416 20.34 -12.61 9.63
CA LYS A 416 21.48 -12.20 8.80
C LYS A 416 21.28 -10.81 8.19
N PHE A 417 20.09 -10.52 7.71
CA PHE A 417 19.76 -9.23 7.12
C PHE A 417 19.83 -8.11 8.15
N GLN A 418 19.32 -8.34 9.36
CA GLN A 418 19.45 -7.41 10.47
C GLN A 418 20.92 -7.24 10.87
N ALA A 419 21.68 -8.32 11.01
CA ALA A 419 23.12 -8.24 11.29
C ALA A 419 23.87 -7.48 10.19
N HIS A 420 23.52 -7.65 8.91
CA HIS A 420 24.10 -6.91 7.79
C HIS A 420 23.69 -5.43 7.81
N GLN A 421 22.43 -5.12 8.15
CA GLN A 421 21.99 -3.74 8.35
C GLN A 421 22.71 -3.09 9.53
N GLU A 422 22.89 -3.82 10.64
CA GLU A 422 23.63 -3.36 11.80
C GLU A 422 25.10 -3.18 11.49
N LEU A 423 25.74 -4.11 10.78
CA LEU A 423 27.12 -3.96 10.29
C LEU A 423 27.24 -2.78 9.33
N SER A 424 26.28 -2.59 8.42
CA SER A 424 26.22 -1.39 7.57
C SER A 424 26.00 -0.13 8.38
N ARG A 425 25.18 -0.16 9.44
CA ARG A 425 24.94 0.91 10.43
C ARG A 425 26.14 1.15 11.35
N THR A 426 27.00 0.16 11.58
CA THR A 426 28.15 0.23 12.50
C THR A 426 29.42 0.60 11.75
N ALA A 427 29.59 0.07 10.53
CA ALA A 427 30.52 0.56 9.52
C ALA A 427 30.17 1.99 9.09
N SER A 428 28.88 2.35 9.10
CA SER A 428 28.47 3.76 9.06
C SER A 428 28.59 4.46 10.40
N LYS A 429 28.41 3.89 11.60
CA LYS A 429 28.75 4.60 12.87
C LYS A 429 30.26 4.89 12.99
N GLY A 430 31.12 4.05 12.42
CA GLY A 430 32.54 4.33 12.23
C GLY A 430 32.84 5.37 11.15
N LYS A 431 31.84 5.82 10.37
CA LYS A 431 31.94 6.83 9.29
C LYS A 431 30.88 7.95 9.32
N PHE A 432 29.99 7.94 10.30
CA PHE A 432 28.75 8.72 10.44
C PHE A 432 28.32 8.70 11.91
N LYS A 433 28.95 9.56 12.73
CA LYS A 433 28.24 10.19 13.84
C LYS A 433 27.28 11.20 13.19
N GLY A 434 26.02 10.82 13.05
CA GLY A 434 25.03 11.63 12.35
C GLY A 434 23.73 11.72 13.12
N GLY A 435 23.74 12.62 14.11
CA GLY A 435 22.57 13.18 14.77
C GLY A 435 23.04 14.50 15.36
N LEU A 436 22.43 15.61 14.92
CA LEU A 436 22.73 16.99 15.28
C LEU A 436 23.06 17.15 16.77
N MET A 437 24.35 17.18 17.11
CA MET A 437 24.94 17.73 18.35
C MET A 437 26.41 17.31 18.41
N GLY A 438 27.24 17.93 17.58
CA GLY A 438 28.54 18.37 18.08
C GLY A 438 28.47 19.88 18.24
N HIS A 439 28.99 20.37 19.36
CA HIS A 439 29.14 21.79 19.64
C HIS A 439 30.49 22.32 19.12
N SER A 440 31.11 21.63 18.16
CA SER A 440 32.38 22.10 17.61
C SER A 440 32.13 23.34 16.75
N GLU A 441 33.13 24.21 16.71
CA GLU A 441 33.07 25.45 15.94
C GLU A 441 32.80 25.17 14.45
N ILE A 442 33.42 24.11 13.90
CA ILE A 442 33.27 23.75 12.50
C ILE A 442 31.86 23.19 12.18
N GLU A 443 31.25 22.42 13.08
CA GLU A 443 29.89 21.93 12.86
C GLU A 443 28.86 23.05 12.92
N THR A 444 29.08 24.06 13.78
CA THR A 444 28.26 25.29 13.84
C THR A 444 28.37 26.09 12.53
N LYS A 445 29.58 26.17 11.94
CA LYS A 445 29.81 26.77 10.62
C LYS A 445 29.08 25.99 9.53
N TYR A 446 29.25 24.67 9.47
CA TYR A 446 28.55 23.81 8.51
C TYR A 446 27.03 23.87 8.63
N HIS A 447 26.52 24.10 9.83
CA HIS A 447 25.09 24.23 10.03
C HIS A 447 24.55 25.49 9.36
N THR A 448 25.24 26.62 9.54
CA THR A 448 24.88 27.88 8.85
C THR A 448 25.08 27.76 7.33
N ALA A 449 26.13 27.10 6.87
CA ALA A 449 26.35 26.83 5.45
C ALA A 449 25.24 25.96 4.83
N THR A 450 24.60 25.09 5.62
CA THR A 450 23.44 24.28 5.17
C THR A 450 22.25 25.15 4.77
N HIS A 451 21.94 26.19 5.55
CA HIS A 451 20.87 27.14 5.23
C HIS A 451 21.18 27.96 3.97
N LEU A 452 22.43 28.41 3.82
CA LEU A 452 22.86 29.11 2.61
C LEU A 452 22.77 28.19 1.39
N LEU A 453 23.20 26.93 1.50
CA LEU A 453 23.10 25.97 0.41
C LEU A 453 21.63 25.70 0.01
N ASN A 454 20.73 25.55 0.99
CA ASN A 454 19.30 25.38 0.73
C ASN A 454 18.71 26.56 -0.06
N ALA A 455 18.98 27.80 0.39
CA ALA A 455 18.55 29.02 -0.30
C ALA A 455 19.16 29.15 -1.71
N ALA A 456 20.44 28.78 -1.87
CA ALA A 456 21.11 28.84 -3.16
C ALA A 456 20.53 27.85 -4.17
N LEU A 457 20.26 26.61 -3.74
CA LEU A 457 19.64 25.59 -4.58
C LEU A 457 18.25 26.03 -5.05
N LYS A 458 17.45 26.65 -4.19
CA LYS A 458 16.14 27.19 -4.59
C LYS A 458 16.23 28.33 -5.61
N THR A 459 17.27 29.15 -5.49
CA THR A 459 17.50 30.27 -6.40
C THR A 459 17.97 29.80 -7.77
N VAL A 460 18.85 28.80 -7.82
CA VAL A 460 19.49 28.32 -9.06
C VAL A 460 18.63 27.28 -9.79
N ILE A 461 18.01 26.36 -9.05
CA ILE A 461 17.27 25.22 -9.62
C ILE A 461 15.77 25.49 -9.69
N GLY A 462 15.19 26.03 -8.61
CA GLY A 462 13.76 26.36 -8.55
C GLY A 462 13.18 26.28 -7.14
N GLN A 463 12.04 26.95 -6.92
CA GLN A 463 11.40 27.06 -5.60
C GLN A 463 10.87 25.71 -5.06
N ASP A 464 10.63 24.74 -5.94
CA ASP A 464 10.15 23.38 -5.60
C ASP A 464 11.26 22.47 -5.04
N VAL A 465 12.49 22.98 -4.93
CA VAL A 465 13.57 22.26 -4.24
C VAL A 465 13.31 22.29 -2.74
N HIS A 466 13.12 21.10 -2.17
CA HIS A 466 12.96 20.91 -0.74
C HIS A 466 14.06 20.01 -0.22
N GLN A 467 14.59 20.35 0.95
CA GLN A 467 15.52 19.49 1.65
C GLN A 467 14.83 18.15 1.98
N LYS A 468 15.55 17.05 1.72
CA LYS A 468 15.13 15.66 2.01
C LYS A 468 15.99 14.98 3.07
N GLY A 469 17.12 15.59 3.43
CA GLY A 469 18.00 15.13 4.49
C GLY A 469 19.24 16.01 4.63
N SER A 470 19.83 16.04 5.81
CA SER A 470 21.14 16.69 6.04
C SER A 470 21.98 15.85 7.01
N ASN A 471 23.30 15.95 6.90
CA ASN A 471 24.23 15.44 7.90
C ASN A 471 25.49 16.29 7.91
N ILE A 472 25.90 16.69 9.11
CA ILE A 472 27.10 17.48 9.36
C ILE A 472 28.00 16.63 10.27
N ASN A 473 29.31 16.72 10.03
CA ASN A 473 30.37 16.23 10.91
C ASN A 473 31.59 17.15 10.75
N GLU A 474 32.65 16.91 11.53
CA GLU A 474 33.86 17.74 11.54
C GLU A 474 34.58 17.84 10.18
N GLU A 475 34.42 16.85 9.29
CA GLU A 475 35.12 16.82 8.00
C GLU A 475 34.34 17.48 6.86
N ARG A 476 33.01 17.38 6.87
CA ARG A 476 32.14 17.77 5.74
C ARG A 476 30.68 17.93 6.14
N MET A 477 29.93 18.61 5.28
CA MET A 477 28.47 18.58 5.26
C MET A 477 27.93 17.76 4.08
N ARG A 478 26.76 17.16 4.28
CA ARG A 478 25.97 16.42 3.30
C ARG A 478 24.57 16.99 3.27
N PHE A 479 24.07 17.33 2.09
CA PHE A 479 22.75 17.88 1.89
C PHE A 479 22.00 17.12 0.80
N ASP A 480 20.82 16.60 1.13
CA ASP A 480 19.96 15.87 0.22
C ASP A 480 18.75 16.74 -0.10
N PHE A 481 18.38 16.85 -1.37
CA PHE A 481 17.32 17.75 -1.84
C PHE A 481 16.53 17.15 -3.00
N SER A 482 15.27 17.55 -3.16
CA SER A 482 14.46 17.15 -4.32
C SER A 482 14.99 17.82 -5.58
N CYS A 483 15.35 17.00 -6.55
CA CYS A 483 15.70 17.42 -7.90
C CYS A 483 15.59 16.22 -8.82
N ASP A 484 14.94 16.43 -9.96
CA ASP A 484 14.60 15.38 -10.95
C ASP A 484 15.75 15.08 -11.92
N HIS A 485 16.77 15.94 -11.98
CA HIS A 485 17.93 15.80 -12.84
C HIS A 485 19.26 15.84 -12.06
N LYS A 486 20.35 15.48 -12.74
CA LYS A 486 21.70 15.68 -12.22
C LYS A 486 22.09 17.14 -12.42
N LEU A 487 22.61 17.80 -11.37
CA LEU A 487 23.11 19.17 -11.51
C LEU A 487 24.19 19.24 -12.59
N THR A 488 24.01 20.19 -13.51
CA THR A 488 25.02 20.58 -14.49
C THR A 488 26.23 21.20 -13.79
N GLU A 489 27.37 21.25 -14.48
CA GLU A 489 28.55 21.94 -13.94
C GLU A 489 28.26 23.43 -13.70
N GLU A 490 27.51 24.07 -14.59
CA GLU A 490 27.12 25.47 -14.47
C GLU A 490 26.22 25.73 -13.25
N GLU A 491 25.24 24.85 -12.98
CA GLU A 491 24.39 24.98 -11.79
C GLU A 491 25.20 24.80 -10.51
N LYS A 492 26.14 23.85 -10.47
CA LYS A 492 27.02 23.66 -9.30
C LYS A 492 27.88 24.90 -9.07
N GLU A 493 28.47 25.45 -10.12
CA GLU A 493 29.26 26.68 -10.03
C GLU A 493 28.42 27.86 -9.55
N LYS A 494 27.19 28.03 -10.07
CA LYS A 494 26.27 29.09 -9.64
C LYS A 494 25.88 28.95 -8.17
N VAL A 495 25.54 27.75 -7.71
CA VAL A 495 25.22 27.47 -6.30
C VAL A 495 26.41 27.81 -5.41
N GLU A 496 27.60 27.34 -5.76
CA GLU A 496 28.82 27.59 -5.00
C GLU A 496 29.17 29.08 -4.95
N GLN A 497 29.09 29.79 -6.08
CA GLN A 497 29.30 31.24 -6.15
C GLN A 497 28.31 32.01 -5.28
N LEU A 498 27.03 31.63 -5.31
CA LEU A 498 25.99 32.32 -4.55
C LEU A 498 26.19 32.19 -3.05
N VAL A 499 26.49 30.97 -2.56
CA VAL A 499 26.82 30.74 -1.14
C VAL A 499 28.04 31.57 -0.74
N ASN A 500 29.10 31.57 -1.55
CA ASN A 500 30.31 32.33 -1.25
C ASN A 500 30.11 33.85 -1.28
N ASN A 501 29.24 34.36 -2.15
CA ASN A 501 28.87 35.77 -2.15
C ASN A 501 28.18 36.16 -0.83
N TRP A 502 27.22 35.36 -0.36
CA TRP A 502 26.57 35.59 0.93
C TRP A 502 27.51 35.45 2.13
N ILE A 503 28.52 34.60 2.03
CA ILE A 503 29.59 34.54 3.03
C ILE A 503 30.40 35.84 3.04
N LYS A 504 30.78 36.34 1.86
CA LYS A 504 31.55 37.58 1.70
C LYS A 504 30.78 38.83 2.13
N GLU A 505 29.46 38.83 1.98
CA GLU A 505 28.57 39.92 2.40
C GLU A 505 28.42 40.05 3.93
N ASP A 506 28.91 39.07 4.69
CA ASP A 506 28.88 39.07 6.16
C ASP A 506 27.47 39.29 6.76
N LEU A 507 26.52 38.48 6.29
CA LEU A 507 25.12 38.57 6.69
C LEU A 507 24.97 38.21 8.19
N PRO A 508 24.20 39.01 8.95
CA PRO A 508 23.91 38.69 10.34
C PRO A 508 22.97 37.47 10.43
N VAL A 509 23.21 36.63 11.43
CA VAL A 509 22.38 35.49 11.78
C VAL A 509 21.66 35.80 13.09
N THR A 510 20.34 35.92 13.03
CA THR A 510 19.50 36.26 14.19
C THR A 510 18.56 35.11 14.52
N MET A 511 18.25 34.94 15.82
CA MET A 511 17.34 33.92 16.31
C MET A 511 16.20 34.57 17.10
N GLU A 512 14.97 34.19 16.77
CA GLU A 512 13.78 34.57 17.52
C GLU A 512 13.03 33.31 17.96
N THR A 513 12.66 33.25 19.23
CA THR A 513 11.80 32.19 19.77
C THR A 513 10.34 32.65 19.69
N MET A 514 9.48 31.85 19.06
CA MET A 514 8.06 32.16 18.86
C MET A 514 7.21 30.89 18.83
N SER A 515 5.89 31.04 18.79
CA SER A 515 5.02 29.88 18.60
C SER A 515 5.15 29.31 17.19
N LYS A 516 4.89 28.01 17.05
CA LYS A 516 4.89 27.31 15.76
C LYS A 516 3.94 27.96 14.74
N GLU A 517 2.78 28.46 15.18
CA GLU A 517 1.84 29.19 14.31
C GLU A 517 2.40 30.53 13.82
N GLU A 518 3.05 31.29 14.70
CA GLU A 518 3.69 32.56 14.33
C GLU A 518 4.86 32.34 13.38
N ALA A 519 5.66 31.29 13.60
CA ALA A 519 6.77 30.92 12.72
C ALA A 519 6.29 30.69 11.28
N ILE A 520 5.22 29.89 11.10
CA ILE A 520 4.60 29.64 9.78
C ILE A 520 4.08 30.95 9.17
N LYS A 521 3.32 31.75 9.93
CA LYS A 521 2.79 33.04 9.45
C LYS A 521 3.90 34.00 9.03
N SER A 522 5.07 33.90 9.66
CA SER A 522 6.23 34.73 9.36
C SER A 522 6.99 34.33 8.10
N GLY A 523 6.56 33.25 7.42
CA GLY A 523 7.19 32.68 6.23
C GLY A 523 8.44 31.84 6.52
N ALA A 524 8.61 31.38 7.77
CA ALA A 524 9.73 30.50 8.10
C ALA A 524 9.51 29.11 7.51
N GLU A 525 10.49 28.61 6.78
CA GLU A 525 10.44 27.27 6.23
C GLU A 525 10.72 26.22 7.31
N ALA A 526 10.01 25.09 7.24
CA ALA A 526 10.15 24.00 8.19
C ALA A 526 10.04 22.66 7.48
N MET A 527 10.92 21.72 7.83
CA MET A 527 10.87 20.35 7.35
C MET A 527 10.29 19.44 8.44
N PHE A 528 9.25 18.67 8.12
CA PHE A 528 8.55 17.81 9.11
C PHE A 528 8.01 18.62 10.28
N ILE A 529 7.13 19.57 9.98
CA ILE A 529 6.63 20.54 10.95
C ILE A 529 5.99 19.89 12.19
N GLU A 530 5.43 18.70 12.03
CA GLU A 530 4.87 17.82 13.07
C GLU A 530 5.88 17.43 14.16
N LYS A 531 7.18 17.41 13.85
CA LYS A 531 8.25 16.99 14.78
C LYS A 531 8.73 18.12 15.71
N TYR A 532 8.32 19.36 15.44
CA TYR A 532 8.68 20.51 16.28
C TYR A 532 7.67 20.72 17.40
N ALA A 533 8.17 21.11 18.57
CA ALA A 533 7.36 21.52 19.72
C ALA A 533 6.55 22.80 19.42
N ASP A 534 5.61 23.14 20.30
CA ASP A 534 4.72 24.30 20.12
C ASP A 534 5.46 25.65 20.14
N ILE A 535 6.62 25.70 20.80
CA ILE A 535 7.55 26.82 20.79
C ILE A 535 8.80 26.41 20.02
N VAL A 536 9.19 27.26 19.06
CA VAL A 536 10.28 26.97 18.13
C VAL A 536 11.25 28.15 18.03
N ASN A 537 12.49 27.86 17.62
CA ASN A 537 13.48 28.86 17.27
C ASN A 537 13.47 29.05 15.76
N VAL A 538 13.31 30.30 15.31
CA VAL A 538 13.40 30.70 13.91
C VAL A 538 14.73 31.42 13.72
N TYR A 539 15.58 30.85 12.87
CA TYR A 539 16.83 31.47 12.46
C TYR A 539 16.63 32.23 11.15
N LYS A 540 17.12 33.46 11.11
CA LYS A 540 17.15 34.31 9.92
C LYS A 540 18.59 34.66 9.58
N ILE A 541 18.99 34.43 8.34
CA ILE A 541 20.31 34.78 7.80
C ILE A 541 20.11 35.88 6.77
N GLY A 542 20.44 37.12 7.13
CA GLY A 542 20.21 38.29 6.29
C GLY A 542 18.80 38.30 5.67
N ASN A 543 18.72 38.45 4.35
CA ASN A 543 17.47 38.33 3.59
C ASN A 543 17.39 37.04 2.77
N VAL A 544 18.26 36.06 3.04
CA VAL A 544 18.46 34.89 2.16
C VAL A 544 17.79 33.62 2.68
N SER A 545 17.72 33.44 4.00
CA SER A 545 17.12 32.25 4.63
C SER A 545 16.37 32.62 5.90
N LYS A 546 15.23 31.97 6.11
CA LYS A 546 14.41 32.05 7.33
C LYS A 546 13.80 30.69 7.58
N GLU A 547 14.30 29.97 8.58
CA GLU A 547 13.99 28.56 8.80
C GLU A 547 13.79 28.23 10.28
N ILE A 548 12.92 27.27 10.57
CA ILE A 548 12.76 26.70 11.91
C ILE A 548 13.91 25.72 12.15
N CYS A 549 14.81 26.06 13.09
CA CYS A 549 16.01 25.27 13.34
C CYS A 549 16.37 25.22 14.84
N GLY A 550 16.78 24.04 15.31
CA GLY A 550 17.13 23.80 16.72
C GLY A 550 18.62 23.65 17.03
N GLY A 551 19.49 23.71 16.02
CA GLY A 551 20.94 23.53 16.21
C GLY A 551 21.72 24.85 16.25
N PRO A 552 23.01 24.81 16.60
CA PRO A 552 23.83 26.01 16.76
C PRO A 552 24.13 26.67 15.41
N HIS A 553 24.20 28.00 15.39
CA HIS A 553 24.60 28.79 14.23
C HIS A 553 25.68 29.80 14.60
N VAL A 554 26.45 30.24 13.60
CA VAL A 554 27.38 31.36 13.75
C VAL A 554 26.58 32.66 13.83
N SER A 555 27.15 33.74 14.36
CA SER A 555 26.49 35.05 14.40
C SER A 555 26.54 35.81 13.07
N HIS A 556 27.50 35.47 12.21
CA HIS A 556 27.85 36.21 11.00
C HIS A 556 28.38 35.25 9.92
N THR A 557 27.96 35.42 8.65
CA THR A 557 28.33 34.46 7.60
C THR A 557 29.81 34.54 7.19
N ASN A 558 30.52 35.65 7.44
CA ASN A 558 31.93 35.78 7.06
C ASN A 558 32.86 34.77 7.74
N VAL A 559 32.47 34.25 8.91
CA VAL A 559 33.27 33.29 9.67
C VAL A 559 33.28 31.88 9.06
N LEU A 560 32.46 31.66 8.03
CA LEU A 560 32.34 30.38 7.33
C LEU A 560 33.55 30.07 6.42
N GLY A 561 34.35 31.07 6.03
CA GLY A 561 35.48 30.86 5.13
C GLY A 561 35.04 30.75 3.67
N HIS A 562 35.45 29.69 2.97
CA HIS A 562 35.08 29.45 1.58
C HIS A 562 34.28 28.15 1.42
N PHE A 563 33.07 28.23 0.87
CA PHE A 563 32.22 27.05 0.64
C PHE A 563 32.57 26.36 -0.68
N LYS A 564 32.68 25.03 -0.66
CA LYS A 564 33.02 24.25 -1.85
C LYS A 564 32.28 22.92 -1.94
N ILE A 565 31.67 22.67 -3.09
CA ILE A 565 31.02 21.40 -3.42
C ILE A 565 32.08 20.40 -3.86
N THR A 566 32.26 19.33 -3.07
CA THR A 566 33.23 18.27 -3.37
C THR A 566 32.64 17.15 -4.22
N LYS A 567 31.34 16.89 -4.06
CA LYS A 567 30.66 15.82 -4.80
C LYS A 567 29.18 16.10 -4.92
N GLU A 568 28.61 15.72 -6.06
CA GLU A 568 27.18 15.64 -6.29
C GLU A 568 26.85 14.23 -6.82
N GLU A 569 25.84 13.57 -6.25
CA GLU A 569 25.43 12.22 -6.63
C GLU A 569 23.92 11.96 -6.42
N ALA A 570 23.38 10.97 -7.13
CA ALA A 570 22.01 10.51 -6.88
C ALA A 570 21.92 9.83 -5.50
N SER A 571 20.92 10.19 -4.70
CA SER A 571 20.64 9.53 -3.41
C SER A 571 19.54 8.47 -3.57
N SER A 572 18.42 8.86 -4.17
CA SER A 572 17.28 8.02 -4.52
C SER A 572 16.51 8.66 -5.69
N ALA A 573 15.43 8.04 -6.17
CA ALA A 573 14.64 8.61 -7.26
C ALA A 573 14.06 9.98 -6.86
N GLY A 574 14.33 11.01 -7.67
CA GLY A 574 13.91 12.39 -7.41
C GLY A 574 14.68 13.10 -6.29
N VAL A 575 15.76 12.51 -5.76
CA VAL A 575 16.58 13.09 -4.69
C VAL A 575 18.06 13.09 -5.06
N ARG A 576 18.67 14.26 -5.04
CA ARG A 576 20.09 14.49 -5.27
C ARG A 576 20.80 14.78 -3.95
N ARG A 577 22.10 14.51 -3.90
CA ARG A 577 22.94 14.69 -2.71
C ARG A 577 24.20 15.48 -3.06
N ILE A 578 24.41 16.56 -2.34
CA ILE A 578 25.65 17.33 -2.32
C ILE A 578 26.48 16.97 -1.09
N LYS A 579 27.79 16.83 -1.27
CA LYS A 579 28.79 16.87 -0.19
C LYS A 579 29.64 18.10 -0.37
N ALA A 580 29.83 18.88 0.68
CA ALA A 580 30.57 20.13 0.65
C ALA A 580 31.46 20.31 1.88
N ILE A 581 32.44 21.18 1.75
CA ILE A 581 33.40 21.56 2.80
C ILE A 581 33.48 23.08 2.92
N LEU A 582 34.04 23.55 4.03
CA LEU A 582 34.44 24.94 4.25
C LEU A 582 35.98 25.00 4.29
N GLU A 583 36.59 25.81 3.43
CA GLU A 583 38.04 26.04 3.28
C GLU A 583 38.50 27.36 3.93
#